data_AF-A0A512MCQ7-F1
#
_entry.id   AF-A0A512MCQ7-F1
#
_cell.length_a   1.000
_cell.length_b   1.000
_cell.length_c   1.000
_cell.angle_alpha   90.00
_cell.angle_beta   90.00
_cell.angle_gamma   90.00
#
_symmetry.space_group_name_H-M   'P 1'
#
loop_
_entity.id
_entity.type
_entity.pdbx_description
1 polymer ?
#
loop_
_entity_poly.entity_id
_entity_poly.type
_entity_poly.pdbx_seq_one_letter_code
_entity_poly.pdbx_strand_id
1 'polypeptide(L)'
;MNTPFSEEAACGHVRLQRLILRISALAALLALPAVILPRLAAEKVSWIMGFGQPPMTPLMLYMMAGGGAVYVGQAVLLWTMSTDVVRYQPLVRLVGRIYLVCAPVFLWIDTQAGLPKWWMGMDCLGCLFFGAALLWACRRRAET
;
A
#
# COMPACT_ATOMS: atom_id res chain seq x y z
N MET A 1 4.49 36.80 5.74
CA MET A 1 4.83 35.55 5.01
C MET A 1 4.26 34.41 5.83
N ASN A 2 3.02 34.02 5.54
CA ASN A 2 2.23 33.10 6.35
C ASN A 2 2.72 31.67 6.10
N THR A 3 3.14 30.97 7.14
CA THR A 3 3.44 29.54 7.11
C THR A 3 2.13 28.76 7.29
N PRO A 4 1.59 28.08 6.26
CA PRO A 4 0.31 27.36 6.37
C PRO A 4 0.40 26.03 7.15
N PHE A 5 1.47 25.78 7.91
CA PHE A 5 1.74 24.49 8.57
C PHE A 5 1.42 24.46 10.08
N SER A 6 0.85 25.53 10.65
CA SER A 6 0.77 25.71 12.11
C SER A 6 -0.59 25.33 12.77
N GLU A 7 -1.60 24.82 12.06
CA GLU A 7 -2.96 24.69 12.63
C GLU A 7 -3.57 23.29 12.79
N GLU A 8 -2.84 22.17 12.64
CA GLU A 8 -3.50 20.85 12.54
C GLU A 8 -3.15 19.75 13.57
N ALA A 9 -2.71 20.09 14.78
CA ALA A 9 -2.39 19.10 15.79
C ALA A 9 -3.51 18.78 16.82
N ALA A 10 -4.78 18.80 16.43
CA ALA A 10 -5.82 18.07 17.17
C ALA A 10 -5.87 16.64 16.61
N CYS A 11 -4.91 15.80 17.04
CA CYS A 11 -4.65 14.52 16.39
C CYS A 11 -5.86 13.57 16.54
N GLY A 12 -6.38 13.08 15.41
CA GLY A 12 -7.31 11.94 15.38
C GLY A 12 -6.69 10.68 16.00
N HIS A 13 -7.39 9.54 15.96
CA HIS A 13 -7.03 8.31 16.69
C HIS A 13 -5.60 7.79 16.38
N VAL A 14 -4.57 8.29 17.08
CA VAL A 14 -3.14 8.01 16.85
C VAL A 14 -2.82 6.52 16.90
N ARG A 15 -3.44 5.79 17.84
CA ARG A 15 -3.27 4.34 17.97
C ARG A 15 -3.76 3.61 16.73
N LEU A 16 -4.89 4.06 16.15
CA LEU A 16 -5.46 3.46 14.95
C LEU A 16 -4.60 3.77 13.72
N GLN A 17 -4.14 5.03 13.56
CA GLN A 17 -3.23 5.40 12.47
C GLN A 17 -1.94 4.56 12.50
N ARG A 18 -1.32 4.42 13.70
CA ARG A 18 -0.13 3.58 13.89
C ARG A 18 -0.41 2.11 13.52
N LEU A 19 -1.55 1.58 13.94
CA LEU A 19 -1.93 0.20 13.66
C LEU A 19 -2.11 -0.03 12.15
N ILE A 20 -2.85 0.86 11.47
CA ILE A 20 -3.07 0.80 10.02
C ILE A 20 -1.73 0.85 9.29
N LEU A 21 -0.87 1.82 9.60
CA LEU A 21 0.45 1.96 8.95
C LEU A 21 1.33 0.73 9.14
N ARG A 22 1.30 0.11 10.33
CA ARG A 22 2.07 -1.12 10.60
C ARG A 22 1.52 -2.32 9.83
N ILE A 23 0.21 -2.49 9.79
CA ILE A 23 -0.42 -3.57 9.01
C ILE A 23 -0.08 -3.39 7.53
N SER A 24 -0.19 -2.17 6.99
CA SER A 24 0.18 -1.88 5.60
C SER A 24 1.67 -2.11 5.32
N ALA A 25 2.55 -1.74 6.27
CA ALA A 25 3.99 -2.02 6.14
C ALA A 25 4.28 -3.54 6.13
N LEU A 26 3.64 -4.31 7.01
CA LEU A 26 3.79 -5.77 7.05
C LEU A 26 3.24 -6.43 5.78
N ALA A 27 2.11 -5.96 5.27
CA ALA A 27 1.56 -6.44 4.00
C ALA A 27 2.50 -6.14 2.83
N ALA A 28 3.09 -4.94 2.78
CA ALA A 28 4.07 -4.60 1.74
C ALA A 28 5.38 -5.42 1.87
N LEU A 29 5.78 -5.83 3.08
CA LEU A 29 6.91 -6.75 3.28
C LEU A 29 6.65 -8.15 2.73
N LEU A 30 5.40 -8.55 2.48
CA LEU A 30 5.10 -9.81 1.78
C LEU A 30 5.61 -9.81 0.33
N ALA A 31 6.02 -8.67 -0.20
CA ALA A 31 6.70 -8.57 -1.50
C ALA A 31 8.19 -8.94 -1.45
N LEU A 32 8.78 -9.13 -0.25
CA LEU A 32 10.20 -9.48 -0.09
C LEU A 32 10.61 -10.77 -0.84
N PRO A 33 9.81 -11.86 -0.84
CA PRO A 33 10.13 -13.05 -1.63
C PRO A 33 10.22 -12.77 -3.13
N ALA A 34 9.47 -11.80 -3.66
CA ALA A 34 9.55 -11.40 -5.07
C ALA A 34 10.91 -10.73 -5.40
N VAL A 35 11.58 -10.14 -4.41
CA VAL A 35 12.92 -9.54 -4.57
C VAL A 35 14.01 -10.61 -4.54
N ILE A 36 13.97 -11.49 -3.54
CA ILE A 36 15.05 -12.47 -3.30
C ILE A 36 14.92 -13.66 -4.25
N LEU A 37 13.69 -14.13 -4.50
CA LEU A 37 13.38 -15.32 -5.27
C LEU A 37 12.25 -15.04 -6.29
N PRO A 38 12.47 -14.14 -7.26
CA PRO A 38 11.44 -13.69 -8.21
C PRO A 38 10.80 -14.83 -8.99
N ARG A 39 11.58 -15.85 -9.40
CA ARG A 39 11.07 -17.03 -10.13
C ARG A 39 10.05 -17.83 -9.32
N LEU A 40 10.41 -18.19 -8.09
CA LEU A 40 9.55 -18.97 -7.20
C LEU A 40 8.29 -18.19 -6.83
N ALA A 41 8.43 -16.90 -6.53
CA ALA A 41 7.29 -16.04 -6.23
C ALA A 41 6.33 -15.96 -7.42
N ALA A 42 6.85 -15.75 -8.63
CA ALA A 42 6.07 -15.70 -9.85
C ALA A 42 5.29 -16.98 -10.12
N GLU A 43 5.97 -18.12 -10.04
CA GLU A 43 5.36 -19.43 -10.28
C GLU A 43 4.24 -19.71 -9.29
N LYS A 44 4.45 -19.42 -7.99
CA LYS A 44 3.44 -19.64 -6.95
C LYS A 44 2.24 -18.72 -7.13
N VAL A 45 2.45 -17.43 -7.38
CA VAL A 45 1.35 -16.47 -7.59
C VAL A 45 0.56 -16.83 -8.85
N SER A 46 1.25 -17.16 -9.94
CA SER A 46 0.62 -17.59 -11.19
C SER A 46 -0.20 -18.86 -11.03
N TRP A 47 0.28 -19.81 -10.23
CA TRP A 47 -0.47 -21.03 -9.91
C TRP A 47 -1.74 -20.72 -9.08
N ILE A 48 -1.64 -19.85 -8.06
CA ILE A 48 -2.79 -19.39 -7.26
C ILE A 48 -3.83 -18.68 -8.13
N MET A 49 -3.38 -17.90 -9.11
CA MET A 49 -4.25 -17.18 -10.05
C MET A 49 -4.84 -18.08 -11.14
N GLY A 50 -4.36 -19.31 -11.29
CA GLY A 50 -4.83 -20.26 -12.31
C GLY A 50 -4.19 -20.06 -13.69
N PHE A 51 -3.10 -19.31 -13.81
CA PHE A 51 -2.40 -19.05 -15.08
C PHE A 51 -1.33 -20.09 -15.43
N GLY A 52 -1.04 -21.03 -14.53
CA GLY A 52 -0.04 -22.09 -14.77
C GLY A 52 1.40 -21.57 -14.64
N GLN A 53 2.34 -22.12 -15.43
CA GLN A 53 3.74 -21.68 -15.42
C GLN A 53 3.93 -20.41 -16.26
N PRO A 54 4.38 -19.29 -15.66
CA PRO A 54 4.62 -18.08 -16.42
C PRO A 54 5.89 -18.17 -17.28
N PRO A 55 5.93 -17.49 -18.45
CA PRO A 55 7.15 -17.39 -19.24
C PRO A 55 8.20 -16.54 -18.50
N MET A 56 9.23 -17.18 -17.95
CA MET A 56 10.31 -16.51 -17.20
C MET A 56 11.30 -15.79 -18.12
N THR A 57 10.88 -14.65 -18.67
CA THR A 57 11.78 -13.76 -19.42
C THR A 57 12.64 -12.90 -18.48
N PRO A 58 13.85 -12.49 -18.89
CA PRO A 58 14.70 -11.59 -18.09
C PRO A 58 13.98 -10.29 -17.69
N LEU A 59 13.16 -9.73 -18.59
CA LEU A 59 12.36 -8.53 -18.31
C LEU A 59 11.33 -8.78 -17.22
N MET A 60 10.65 -9.93 -17.23
CA MET A 60 9.66 -10.28 -16.21
C MET A 60 10.30 -10.42 -14.83
N LEU A 61 11.48 -11.03 -14.76
CA LEU A 61 12.26 -11.15 -13.52
C LEU A 61 12.70 -9.79 -12.99
N TYR A 62 13.18 -8.91 -13.88
CA TYR A 62 13.55 -7.55 -13.52
C TYR A 62 12.35 -6.75 -12.99
N MET A 63 11.20 -6.83 -13.67
CA MET A 63 9.97 -6.16 -13.23
C MET A 63 9.45 -6.67 -11.89
N MET A 64 9.49 -7.98 -11.65
CA MET A 64 9.06 -8.55 -10.37
C MET A 64 10.01 -8.21 -9.22
N ALA A 65 11.31 -8.37 -9.42
CA ALA A 65 12.28 -8.02 -8.38
C ALA A 65 12.29 -6.51 -8.11
N GLY A 66 12.22 -5.69 -9.16
CA GLY A 66 12.14 -4.23 -9.06
C GLY A 66 10.86 -3.76 -8.38
N GLY A 67 9.71 -4.30 -8.79
CA GLY A 67 8.42 -4.02 -8.15
C GLY A 67 8.41 -4.43 -6.68
N GLY A 68 8.93 -5.62 -6.36
CA GLY A 68 9.10 -6.06 -4.98
C GLY A 68 9.99 -5.12 -4.17
N ALA A 69 11.08 -4.62 -4.74
CA ALA A 69 11.99 -3.69 -4.06
C ALA A 69 11.31 -2.35 -3.76
N VAL A 70 10.47 -1.86 -4.67
CA VAL A 70 9.64 -0.67 -4.42
C VAL A 70 8.68 -0.89 -3.26
N TYR A 71 7.99 -2.04 -3.20
CA TYR A 71 7.11 -2.38 -2.08
C TYR A 71 7.87 -2.52 -0.75
N VAL A 72 9.07 -3.10 -0.75
CA VAL A 72 9.92 -3.16 0.45
C VAL A 72 10.34 -1.76 0.90
N GLY A 73 10.73 -0.89 -0.04
CA GLY A 73 11.01 0.52 0.26
C GLY A 73 9.80 1.25 0.84
N GLN A 74 8.62 1.04 0.25
CA GLN A 74 7.35 1.56 0.77
C GLN A 74 7.07 1.03 2.19
N ALA A 75 7.32 -0.25 2.47
CA ALA A 75 7.14 -0.81 3.79
C ALA A 75 8.02 -0.13 4.85
N VAL A 76 9.28 0.15 4.53
CA VAL A 76 10.20 0.87 5.42
C VAL A 76 9.70 2.30 5.68
N LEU A 77 9.20 2.99 4.66
CA LEU A 77 8.62 4.33 4.81
C LEU A 77 7.39 4.31 5.72
N LEU A 78 6.44 3.39 5.47
CA LEU A 78 5.24 3.23 6.28
C LEU A 78 5.58 2.86 7.73
N TRP A 79 6.55 1.97 7.93
CA TRP A 79 7.03 1.59 9.26
C TRP A 79 7.63 2.78 10.00
N THR A 80 8.46 3.58 9.31
CA THR A 80 9.08 4.79 9.87
C THR A 80 8.01 5.80 10.28
N MET A 81 7.02 6.06 9.41
CA MET A 81 5.89 6.93 9.72
C MET A 81 5.06 6.44 10.92
N SER A 82 5.01 5.12 11.15
CA SER A 82 4.29 4.54 12.29
C SER A 82 4.95 4.81 13.65
N THR A 83 6.25 5.14 13.68
CA THR A 83 6.98 5.41 14.93
C THR A 83 6.49 6.71 15.57
N ASP A 84 6.38 7.79 14.77
CA ASP A 84 5.91 9.10 15.19
C ASP A 84 4.85 9.67 14.22
N VAL A 85 3.63 9.19 14.40
CA VAL A 85 2.48 9.54 13.55
C VAL A 85 2.09 11.02 13.64
N VAL A 86 2.41 11.69 14.75
CA VAL A 86 2.08 13.11 14.95
C VAL A 86 3.04 13.97 14.14
N ARG A 87 4.34 13.66 14.18
CA ARG A 87 5.34 14.37 13.38
C ARG A 87 5.16 14.14 11.88
N TYR A 88 4.81 12.92 11.48
CA TYR A 88 4.62 12.56 10.06
C TYR A 88 3.19 12.73 9.56
N GLN A 89 2.31 13.37 10.33
CA GLN A 89 0.89 13.49 10.02
C GLN A 89 0.54 14.03 8.61
N PRO A 90 1.24 15.04 8.03
CA PRO A 90 0.98 15.44 6.63
C PRO A 90 1.34 14.33 5.63
N LEU A 91 2.40 13.55 5.88
CA LEU A 91 2.77 12.40 5.04
C LEU A 91 1.75 11.27 5.17
N VAL A 92 1.24 11.01 6.38
CA VAL A 92 0.21 10.00 6.62
C VAL A 92 -1.08 10.34 5.85
N ARG A 93 -1.48 11.62 5.82
CA ARG A 93 -2.61 12.08 5.00
C ARG A 93 -2.34 11.92 3.50
N LEU A 94 -1.12 12.23 3.05
CA LEU A 94 -0.73 12.03 1.66
C LEU A 94 -0.81 10.56 1.27
N VAL A 95 -0.28 9.65 2.11
CA VAL A 95 -0.37 8.20 1.92
C VAL A 95 -1.82 7.76 1.78
N GLY A 96 -2.72 8.23 2.66
CA GLY A 96 -4.15 7.92 2.57
C GLY A 96 -4.77 8.34 1.23
N ARG A 97 -4.44 9.53 0.73
CA ARG A 97 -4.89 10.00 -0.59
C ARG A 97 -4.32 9.18 -1.73
N ILE A 98 -3.03 8.82 -1.65
CA ILE A 98 -2.38 7.96 -2.66
C ILE A 98 -3.11 6.63 -2.74
N TYR A 99 -3.40 5.97 -1.61
CA TYR A 99 -4.16 4.71 -1.61
C TYR A 99 -5.54 4.84 -2.25
N LEU A 100 -6.25 5.95 -2.01
CA LEU A 100 -7.55 6.20 -2.68
C LEU A 100 -7.41 6.34 -4.20
N VAL A 101 -6.34 6.97 -4.68
CA VAL A 101 -6.05 7.10 -6.12
C VAL A 101 -5.57 5.76 -6.70
N CYS A 102 -4.82 4.96 -5.92
CA CYS A 102 -4.38 3.65 -6.33
C CYS A 102 -5.54 2.68 -6.57
N ALA A 103 -6.65 2.79 -5.84
CA ALA A 103 -7.80 1.91 -6.01
C ALA A 103 -8.33 1.85 -7.47
N PRO A 104 -8.72 2.96 -8.12
CA PRO A 104 -9.12 2.92 -9.53
C PRO A 104 -7.97 2.61 -10.49
N VAL A 105 -6.73 2.95 -10.14
CA VAL A 105 -5.55 2.62 -10.97
C VAL A 105 -5.29 1.12 -11.00
N PHE A 106 -5.32 0.44 -9.85
CA PHE A 106 -5.20 -1.02 -9.79
C PHE A 106 -6.37 -1.70 -10.48
N LEU A 107 -7.59 -1.21 -10.29
CA LEU A 107 -8.74 -1.75 -11.02
C LEU A 107 -8.52 -1.69 -12.54
N TRP A 108 -8.01 -0.57 -13.05
CA TRP A 108 -7.65 -0.44 -14.47
C TRP A 108 -6.54 -1.41 -14.88
N ILE A 109 -5.44 -1.47 -14.13
CA ILE A 109 -4.32 -2.38 -14.41
C ILE A 109 -4.78 -3.84 -14.44
N ASP A 110 -5.56 -4.26 -13.45
CA ASP A 110 -5.98 -5.65 -13.30
C ASP A 110 -6.98 -6.06 -14.39
N THR A 111 -7.84 -5.14 -14.84
CA THR A 111 -8.71 -5.38 -16.02
C THR A 111 -7.89 -5.62 -17.28
N GLN A 112 -6.82 -4.84 -17.49
CA GLN A 112 -5.94 -4.97 -18.64
C GLN A 112 -5.07 -6.24 -18.56
N ALA A 113 -4.68 -6.65 -17.35
CA ALA A 113 -3.91 -7.86 -17.10
C ALA A 113 -4.77 -9.14 -17.13
N GLY A 114 -6.10 -9.02 -17.15
CA GLY A 114 -7.02 -10.17 -17.17
C GLY A 114 -7.01 -10.97 -15.87
N LEU A 115 -6.75 -10.31 -14.73
CA LEU A 115 -6.68 -10.99 -13.43
C LEU A 115 -8.06 -11.52 -12.98
N PRO A 116 -8.10 -12.55 -12.12
CA PRO A 116 -9.34 -13.05 -11.56
C PRO A 116 -10.09 -11.96 -10.77
N LYS A 117 -11.42 -11.90 -10.89
CA LYS A 117 -12.26 -10.87 -10.24
C LYS A 117 -12.07 -10.81 -8.71
N TRP A 118 -11.78 -11.94 -8.07
CA TRP A 118 -11.52 -11.97 -6.63
C TRP A 118 -10.23 -11.23 -6.25
N TRP A 119 -9.20 -11.31 -7.09
CA TRP A 119 -7.93 -10.61 -6.91
C TRP A 119 -8.13 -9.12 -7.14
N MET A 120 -8.79 -8.76 -8.24
CA MET A 120 -9.15 -7.38 -8.56
C MET A 120 -9.95 -6.71 -7.43
N GLY A 121 -10.92 -7.44 -6.88
CA GLY A 121 -11.73 -6.99 -5.76
C GLY A 121 -10.87 -6.75 -4.52
N MET A 122 -9.96 -7.68 -4.20
CA MET A 122 -9.04 -7.54 -3.07
C MET A 122 -8.12 -6.32 -3.22
N ASP A 123 -7.51 -6.10 -4.39
CA ASP A 123 -6.56 -4.99 -4.62
C ASP A 123 -7.27 -3.62 -4.57
N CYS A 124 -8.39 -3.50 -5.28
CA CYS A 124 -9.17 -2.26 -5.32
C CYS A 124 -9.80 -1.93 -3.96
N LEU A 125 -10.52 -2.89 -3.35
CA LEU A 125 -11.17 -2.68 -2.07
C LEU A 125 -10.14 -2.52 -0.94
N GLY A 126 -9.02 -3.22 -1.01
CA GLY A 126 -7.90 -3.07 -0.10
C GLY A 126 -7.36 -1.64 -0.11
N CYS A 127 -6.98 -1.14 -1.28
CA CYS A 127 -6.49 0.24 -1.42
C CYS A 127 -7.53 1.27 -0.95
N LEU A 128 -8.79 1.10 -1.35
CA LEU A 128 -9.87 2.00 -0.96
C LEU A 128 -10.09 2.01 0.54
N PHE A 129 -10.18 0.82 1.16
CA PHE A 129 -10.41 0.65 2.59
C PHE A 129 -9.25 1.21 3.40
N PHE A 130 -8.00 0.88 3.07
CA PHE A 130 -6.83 1.42 3.77
C PHE A 130 -6.72 2.93 3.64
N GLY A 131 -6.91 3.48 2.44
CA GLY A 131 -6.88 4.93 2.22
C GLY A 131 -7.97 5.66 3.00
N ALA A 132 -9.20 5.18 2.93
CA ALA A 132 -10.34 5.75 3.64
C ALA A 132 -10.19 5.65 5.16
N ALA A 133 -9.78 4.48 5.67
CA ALA A 133 -9.58 4.26 7.11
C ALA A 133 -8.47 5.16 7.66
N LEU A 134 -7.37 5.34 6.92
CA LEU A 134 -6.26 6.20 7.34
C LEU A 134 -6.68 7.68 7.38
N LEU A 135 -7.38 8.16 6.34
CA LEU A 135 -7.90 9.54 6.31
C LEU A 135 -8.98 9.79 7.36
N TRP A 136 -9.86 8.80 7.59
CA TRP A 136 -10.85 8.86 8.65
C TRP A 136 -10.18 8.93 10.03
N ALA A 137 -9.16 8.12 10.27
CA ALA A 137 -8.37 8.16 11.49
C ALA A 137 -7.61 9.49 11.67
N CYS A 138 -7.38 10.25 10.59
CA CYS A 138 -6.83 11.61 10.63
C CYS A 138 -7.87 12.72 10.88
N ARG A 139 -9.18 12.43 10.81
CA ARG A 139 -10.21 13.44 11.11
C ARG A 139 -10.17 13.80 12.61
N ARG A 140 -10.26 15.10 12.91
CA ARG A 140 -10.35 15.60 14.30
C ARG A 140 -11.57 14.97 14.99
N ARG A 141 -11.47 14.65 16.28
CA ARG A 141 -12.68 14.49 17.11
C ARG A 141 -13.39 15.85 17.07
N ALA A 142 -14.61 15.89 16.54
CA ALA A 142 -15.50 16.98 16.87
C ALA A 142 -15.87 16.77 18.35
N GLU A 143 -15.32 17.60 19.22
CA GLU A 143 -15.77 17.70 20.60
C GLU A 143 -17.22 18.19 20.54
N THR A 144 -18.17 17.32 20.92
CA THR A 144 -19.54 17.68 21.28
C THR A 144 -19.59 18.05 22.75
#